data_AF-A0A0M7I920-F1
#
_entry.id   AF-A0A0M7I920-F1
#
_cell.length_a   1.000
_cell.length_b   1.000
_cell.length_c   1.000
_cell.angle_alpha   90.00
_cell.angle_beta   90.00
_cell.angle_gamma   90.00
#
_symmetry.space_group_name_H-M   'P 1'
#
loop_
_entity.id
_entity.type
_entity.pdbx_description
1 polymer ?
#
loop_
_entity_poly.entity_id
_entity_poly.type
_entity_poly.pdbx_seq_one_letter_code
_entity_poly.pdbx_strand_id
1 'polypeptide(L)'
;MSIIKNLVATCINCAEENDVLTIGIGDDSHDPKNFIIIGRFDEDELPVNECIGFQSESTEYELTDSIRSVQLTEDKLVIVLNEDAVKMIGIREYHVAIPAAKDSKSLGKCLREVFEGSDVPLQLS
;
A
#
# COMPACT_ATOMS: atom_id res chain seq x y z
N MET A 1 -20.81 -7.40 -4.89
CA MET A 1 -19.58 -8.01 -5.46
C MET A 1 -18.49 -6.98 -5.34
N SER A 2 -17.39 -7.29 -4.64
CA SER A 2 -16.24 -6.39 -4.56
C SER A 2 -15.24 -6.72 -5.66
N ILE A 3 -14.55 -5.70 -6.17
CA ILE A 3 -13.62 -5.82 -7.29
C ILE A 3 -12.22 -6.17 -6.79
N ILE A 4 -11.49 -7.01 -7.55
CA ILE A 4 -10.05 -7.21 -7.39
C ILE A 4 -9.35 -6.45 -8.51
N LYS A 5 -8.43 -5.55 -8.15
CA LYS A 5 -7.64 -4.79 -9.11
C LYS A 5 -6.26 -5.40 -9.25
N ASN A 6 -5.77 -5.48 -10.48
CA ASN A 6 -4.47 -6.08 -10.79
C ASN A 6 -3.58 -5.03 -11.46
N LEU A 7 -2.33 -4.95 -11.05
CA LEU A 7 -1.30 -4.15 -11.72
C LEU A 7 0.05 -4.87 -11.71
N VAL A 8 0.96 -4.45 -12.57
CA VAL A 8 2.35 -4.89 -12.60
C VAL A 8 3.22 -3.74 -12.13
N ALA A 9 4.05 -3.98 -11.11
CA ALA A 9 4.94 -2.96 -10.56
C ALA A 9 6.16 -2.73 -11.46
N THR A 10 6.03 -1.78 -12.38
CA THR A 10 7.14 -1.29 -13.20
C THR A 10 8.06 -0.37 -12.39
N CYS A 11 7.53 0.29 -11.36
CA CYS A 11 8.28 1.10 -10.41
C CYS A 11 7.82 0.79 -8.97
N ILE A 12 8.79 0.76 -8.05
CA ILE A 12 8.58 0.61 -6.60
C ILE A 12 9.59 1.56 -5.95
N ASN A 13 9.10 2.53 -5.20
CA ASN A 13 9.92 3.49 -4.48
C ASN A 13 9.51 3.50 -3.02
N CYS A 14 10.49 3.51 -2.13
CA CYS A 14 10.30 3.85 -0.73
C CYS A 14 11.07 5.13 -0.46
N ALA A 15 10.40 6.12 0.10
CA ALA A 15 11.00 7.40 0.45
C ALA A 15 10.60 7.77 1.87
N GLU A 16 11.49 8.50 2.54
CA GLU A 16 11.23 9.13 3.81
C GLU A 16 11.52 10.62 3.62
N GLU A 17 10.48 11.44 3.74
CA GLU A 17 10.59 12.89 3.58
C GLU A 17 9.78 13.59 4.67
N ASN A 18 10.41 14.52 5.39
CA ASN A 18 9.77 15.27 6.50
C ASN A 18 9.07 14.35 7.52
N ASP A 19 9.75 13.26 7.91
CA ASP A 19 9.25 12.25 8.85
C ASP A 19 7.99 11.49 8.36
N VAL A 20 7.68 11.58 7.05
CA VAL A 20 6.64 10.78 6.40
C VAL A 20 7.31 9.64 5.63
N LEU A 21 6.98 8.40 5.98
CA LEU A 21 7.37 7.23 5.21
C LEU A 21 6.35 6.98 4.10
N THR A 22 6.80 6.91 2.85
CA THR A 22 5.93 6.70 1.69
C THR A 22 6.42 5.56 0.82
N ILE A 23 5.52 4.65 0.48
CA ILE A 23 5.72 3.58 -0.50
C ILE A 23 4.89 3.92 -1.74
N GLY A 24 5.56 4.13 -2.88
CA GLY A 24 4.92 4.32 -4.18
C GLY A 24 5.13 3.11 -5.08
N ILE A 25 4.05 2.59 -5.66
CA ILE A 25 4.06 1.46 -6.60
C ILE A 25 3.27 1.87 -7.83
N GLY A 26 3.81 1.68 -9.03
CA GLY A 26 3.13 2.09 -10.26
C GLY A 26 3.47 1.23 -11.47
N ASP A 27 2.62 1.33 -12.49
CA ASP A 27 2.80 0.68 -13.79
C ASP A 27 3.68 1.46 -14.77
N ASP A 28 3.96 2.74 -14.47
CA ASP A 28 4.92 3.60 -15.17
C ASP A 28 5.64 4.52 -14.17
N SER A 29 6.89 4.89 -14.44
CA SER A 29 7.69 5.72 -13.52
C SER A 29 7.48 7.23 -13.67
N HIS A 30 6.79 7.68 -14.72
CA HIS A 30 6.57 9.09 -15.04
C HIS A 30 5.09 9.46 -15.12
N ASP A 31 4.26 8.59 -15.70
CA ASP A 31 2.81 8.81 -15.87
C ASP A 31 2.02 7.53 -15.55
N PRO A 32 2.00 7.08 -14.28
CA PRO A 32 1.32 5.85 -13.88
C PRO A 32 -0.19 5.97 -14.12
N LYS A 33 -0.78 4.95 -14.75
CA LYS A 33 -2.23 4.82 -14.91
C LYS A 33 -2.85 3.96 -13.81
N ASN A 34 -2.06 3.06 -13.23
CA ASN A 34 -2.44 2.28 -12.07
C ASN A 34 -1.33 2.41 -11.04
N PHE A 35 -1.70 2.80 -9.82
CA PHE A 35 -0.73 3.03 -8.76
C PHE A 35 -1.30 2.73 -7.39
N ILE A 36 -0.39 2.55 -6.44
CA ILE A 36 -0.67 2.48 -5.02
C ILE A 36 0.34 3.37 -4.32
N ILE A 37 -0.16 4.19 -3.40
CA ILE A 37 0.64 4.96 -2.45
C ILE A 37 0.21 4.52 -1.05
N ILE A 38 1.18 4.16 -0.21
CA ILE A 38 0.96 3.90 1.21
C ILE A 38 1.85 4.87 1.98
N GLY A 39 1.23 5.75 2.75
CA GLY A 39 1.91 6.71 3.61
C GLY A 39 1.79 6.33 5.07
N ARG A 40 2.80 6.66 5.87
CA ARG A 40 2.70 6.73 7.32
C ARG A 40 3.15 8.10 7.78
N PHE A 41 2.30 8.77 8.53
CA PHE A 41 2.62 10.01 9.22
C PHE A 41 2.23 9.89 10.69
N ASP A 42 3.22 9.77 11.57
CA ASP A 42 2.97 9.58 13.00
C ASP A 42 2.53 10.90 13.65
N GLU A 43 1.28 10.95 14.11
CA GLU A 43 0.77 12.00 14.99
C GLU A 43 0.50 11.43 16.39
N ASP A 44 1.04 12.07 17.45
CA ASP A 44 0.93 11.59 18.84
C ASP A 44 -0.51 11.44 19.34
N GLU A 45 -1.46 12.16 18.75
CA GLU A 45 -2.87 12.18 19.17
C GLU A 45 -3.73 11.15 18.43
N LEU A 46 -3.20 10.50 17.40
CA LEU A 46 -3.93 9.55 16.57
C LEU A 46 -3.51 8.09 16.84
N PRO A 47 -4.44 7.13 16.73
CA PRO A 47 -4.08 5.72 16.68
C PRO A 47 -3.16 5.43 15.49
N VAL A 48 -2.19 4.52 15.67
CA VAL A 48 -1.22 4.16 14.62
C VAL A 48 -1.88 3.77 13.30
N ASN A 49 -3.03 3.10 13.33
CA ASN A 49 -3.74 2.74 12.09
C ASN A 49 -4.30 3.96 11.34
N GLU A 50 -4.72 5.01 12.06
CA GLU A 50 -5.21 6.26 11.45
C GLU A 50 -4.04 7.09 10.87
N CYS A 51 -2.82 6.86 11.35
CA CYS A 51 -1.58 7.42 10.78
C CYS A 51 -1.17 6.77 9.45
N ILE A 52 -1.82 5.67 9.04
CA ILE A 52 -1.49 4.93 7.81
C ILE A 52 -2.53 5.24 6.74
N GLY A 53 -2.07 5.89 5.67
CA GLY A 53 -2.87 6.27 4.52
C GLY A 53 -2.72 5.32 3.33
N PHE A 54 -3.81 5.14 2.58
CA PHE A 54 -3.82 4.41 1.31
C PHE A 54 -4.41 5.27 0.20
N GLN A 55 -3.73 5.34 -0.94
CA GLN A 55 -4.24 5.98 -2.15
C GLN A 55 -3.96 5.13 -3.39
N SER A 56 -4.84 5.22 -4.37
CA SER A 56 -4.72 4.60 -5.70
C SER A 56 -5.35 5.50 -6.78
N GLU A 57 -5.29 5.09 -8.04
CA GLU A 57 -6.02 5.75 -9.13
C GLU A 57 -7.55 5.69 -8.98
N SER A 58 -8.04 4.84 -8.09
CA SER A 58 -9.48 4.64 -7.82
C SER A 58 -9.99 5.46 -6.62
N THR A 59 -9.12 6.26 -5.99
CA THR A 59 -9.43 7.11 -4.83
C THR A 59 -9.17 8.57 -5.18
N GLU A 60 -10.11 9.46 -4.86
CA GLU A 60 -9.92 10.91 -5.05
C GLU A 60 -8.91 11.50 -4.05
N TYR A 61 -8.88 10.94 -2.84
CA TYR A 61 -8.02 11.35 -1.72
C TYR A 61 -7.52 10.11 -0.97
N GLU A 62 -6.51 10.30 -0.13
CA GLU A 62 -5.97 9.27 0.74
C GLU A 62 -7.02 8.77 1.75
N LEU A 63 -7.08 7.45 1.95
CA LEU A 63 -7.95 6.78 2.91
C LEU A 63 -7.12 6.28 4.11
N THR A 64 -7.32 6.89 5.28
CA THR A 64 -6.71 6.43 6.54
C THR A 64 -7.43 5.22 7.13
N ASP A 65 -6.74 4.43 7.95
CA ASP A 65 -7.26 3.19 8.58
C ASP A 65 -8.09 2.32 7.62
N SER A 66 -7.60 2.17 6.38
CA SER A 66 -8.37 1.56 5.29
C SER A 66 -7.87 0.16 4.90
N ILE A 67 -6.65 -0.17 5.32
CA ILE A 67 -5.97 -1.43 4.98
C ILE A 67 -6.30 -2.47 6.04
N ARG A 68 -6.88 -3.58 5.59
CA ARG A 68 -7.21 -4.73 6.44
C ARG A 68 -6.04 -5.70 6.61
N SER A 69 -5.22 -5.91 5.58
CA SER A 69 -4.05 -6.78 5.65
C SER A 69 -3.14 -6.59 4.44
N VAL A 70 -1.85 -6.90 4.62
CA VAL A 70 -0.84 -6.87 3.56
C VAL A 70 -0.06 -8.18 3.52
N GLN A 71 0.11 -8.74 2.32
CA GLN A 71 0.91 -9.94 2.08
C GLN A 71 1.91 -9.69 0.97
N LEU A 72 3.19 -9.98 1.21
CA LEU A 72 4.27 -9.88 0.24
C LEU A 72 4.94 -11.25 0.07
N THR A 73 5.06 -11.69 -1.18
CA THR A 73 5.93 -12.78 -1.65
C THR A 73 7.00 -12.21 -2.59
N GLU A 74 7.92 -13.06 -3.06
CA GLU A 74 8.97 -12.63 -4.00
C GLU A 74 8.41 -12.00 -5.29
N ASP A 75 7.24 -12.46 -5.75
CA ASP A 75 6.64 -12.13 -7.04
C ASP A 75 5.31 -11.37 -6.94
N LYS A 76 4.80 -11.13 -5.73
CA LYS A 76 3.47 -10.54 -5.55
C LYS A 76 3.31 -9.76 -4.24
N LEU A 77 2.60 -8.63 -4.33
CA LEU A 77 2.03 -7.93 -3.19
C LEU A 77 0.51 -7.98 -3.27
N VAL A 78 -0.15 -8.32 -2.16
CA VAL A 78 -1.61 -8.29 -2.01
C VAL A 78 -1.96 -7.35 -0.88
N ILE A 79 -2.79 -6.34 -1.17
CA ILE A 79 -3.34 -5.42 -0.18
C ILE A 79 -4.85 -5.63 -0.15
N VAL A 80 -5.39 -5.91 1.03
CA VAL A 80 -6.83 -6.10 1.25
C VAL A 80 -7.36 -4.88 2.00
N LEU A 81 -8.45 -4.29 1.51
CA LEU A 81 -9.12 -3.16 2.13
C LEU A 81 -10.24 -3.60 3.08
N ASN A 82 -10.48 -2.79 4.12
CA ASN A 82 -11.56 -3.00 5.08
C ASN A 82 -12.94 -2.69 4.47
N GLU A 83 -14.02 -3.03 5.18
CA GLU A 83 -15.38 -2.86 4.66
C GLU A 83 -15.74 -1.41 4.35
N ASP A 84 -15.22 -0.44 5.10
CA ASP A 84 -15.59 0.96 4.93
C ASP A 84 -14.92 1.54 3.68
N ALA A 85 -13.64 1.24 3.46
CA ALA A 85 -12.97 1.56 2.20
C ALA A 85 -13.64 0.87 1.00
N VAL A 86 -14.04 -0.40 1.12
CA VAL A 86 -14.76 -1.10 0.04
C VAL A 86 -16.12 -0.46 -0.26
N LYS A 87 -16.85 0.02 0.74
CA LYS A 87 -18.11 0.76 0.50
C LYS A 87 -17.86 2.07 -0.26
N MET A 88 -16.71 2.71 -0.05
CA MET A 88 -16.36 3.97 -0.71
C MET A 88 -15.95 3.76 -2.18
N ILE A 89 -15.09 2.78 -2.46
CA ILE A 89 -14.48 2.64 -3.81
C ILE A 89 -14.86 1.36 -4.57
N GLY A 90 -15.56 0.42 -3.93
CA GLY A 90 -16.00 -0.83 -4.55
C GLY A 90 -14.90 -1.89 -4.77
N ILE A 91 -13.65 -1.59 -4.44
CA ILE A 91 -12.49 -2.48 -4.60
C ILE A 91 -12.13 -3.09 -3.25
N ARG A 92 -11.97 -4.42 -3.21
CA ARG A 92 -11.54 -5.17 -2.02
C ARG A 92 -10.06 -5.40 -1.97
N GLU A 93 -9.45 -5.72 -3.10
CA GLU A 93 -8.06 -6.18 -3.13
C GLU A 93 -7.31 -5.54 -4.28
N TYR A 94 -6.05 -5.23 -4.02
CA TYR A 94 -5.06 -4.90 -5.02
C TYR A 94 -4.03 -6.01 -5.09
N HIS A 95 -3.88 -6.60 -6.27
CA HIS A 95 -2.91 -7.64 -6.57
C HIS A 95 -1.84 -7.04 -7.47
N VAL A 96 -0.66 -6.84 -6.91
CA VAL A 96 0.49 -6.27 -7.61
C VAL A 96 1.44 -7.41 -7.96
N ALA A 97 1.67 -7.64 -9.25
CA ALA A 97 2.76 -8.52 -9.69
C ALA A 97 4.09 -7.77 -9.57
N ILE A 98 5.08 -8.39 -8.95
CA ILE A 98 6.43 -7.87 -8.76
C ILE A 98 7.37 -8.61 -9.72
N PRO A 99 7.85 -7.95 -10.80
CA PRO A 99 8.79 -8.58 -11.70
C PRO A 99 10.09 -8.98 -10.98
N ALA A 100 10.70 -10.10 -11.35
CA ALA A 100 11.93 -10.62 -10.71
C ALA A 100 13.11 -9.62 -10.70
N ALA A 101 13.10 -8.63 -11.59
CA ALA A 101 14.09 -7.55 -11.62
C ALA A 101 13.89 -6.48 -10.54
N LYS A 102 12.79 -6.55 -9.77
CA LYS A 102 12.46 -5.62 -8.68
C LYS A 102 12.83 -6.24 -7.34
N ASP A 103 13.30 -5.38 -6.45
CA ASP A 103 13.74 -5.80 -5.11
C ASP A 103 12.57 -5.86 -4.14
N SER A 104 11.94 -7.03 -4.05
CA SER A 104 10.90 -7.33 -3.07
C SER A 104 11.42 -7.28 -1.63
N LYS A 105 12.72 -7.49 -1.38
CA LYS A 105 13.28 -7.42 -0.01
C LYS A 105 13.30 -5.98 0.50
N SER A 106 13.71 -5.04 -0.35
CA SER A 106 13.65 -3.61 -0.01
C SER A 106 12.21 -3.18 0.25
N LEU A 107 11.25 -3.56 -0.60
CA LEU A 107 9.83 -3.30 -0.35
C LEU A 107 9.36 -3.90 0.99
N GLY A 108 9.76 -5.13 1.30
CA GLY A 108 9.44 -5.77 2.56
C GLY A 108 9.98 -5.02 3.78
N LYS A 109 11.16 -4.37 3.68
CA LYS A 109 11.68 -3.50 4.73
C LYS A 109 10.80 -2.27 4.93
N CYS A 110 10.43 -1.60 3.85
CA CYS A 110 9.58 -0.41 3.91
C CYS A 110 8.20 -0.72 4.48
N LEU A 111 7.60 -1.85 4.08
CA LEU A 111 6.32 -2.30 4.62
C LEU A 111 6.41 -2.56 6.14
N ARG A 112 7.51 -3.13 6.64
CA ARG A 112 7.67 -3.29 8.10
C ARG A 112 7.66 -1.96 8.82
N GLU A 113 8.35 -0.96 8.29
CA GLU A 113 8.47 0.37 8.89
C GLU A 113 7.12 1.11 8.85
N VAL A 114 6.43 1.12 7.70
CA VAL A 114 5.10 1.73 7.57
C VAL A 114 4.07 1.12 8.51
N PHE A 115 4.08 -0.20 8.70
CA PHE A 115 3.08 -0.89 9.54
C PHE A 115 3.55 -1.15 10.98
N GLU A 116 4.70 -0.64 11.41
CA GLU A 116 5.24 -0.88 12.75
C GLU A 116 4.28 -0.39 13.84
N GLY A 117 3.87 -1.29 14.74
CA GLY A 117 2.94 -0.97 15.83
C GLY A 117 1.47 -0.86 15.42
N SER A 118 1.14 -1.03 14.14
CA SER A 118 -0.25 -1.11 13.68
C SER A 118 -0.87 -2.48 13.96
N ASP A 119 -2.20 -2.55 13.96
CA ASP A 119 -2.95 -3.81 14.05
C ASP A 119 -3.11 -4.50 12.69
N VAL A 120 -2.58 -3.92 11.61
CA VAL A 120 -2.69 -4.47 10.26
C VAL A 120 -1.81 -5.72 10.14
N PRO A 121 -2.39 -6.90 9.87
CA PRO A 121 -1.61 -8.11 9.68
C PRO A 121 -0.69 -7.97 8.46
N LEU A 122 0.62 -8.07 8.71
CA LEU A 122 1.67 -8.01 7.71
C LEU A 122 2.37 -9.38 7.58
N GLN A 123 2.28 -10.00 6.41
CA GLN A 123 2.95 -11.25 6.09
C GLN A 123 4.01 -11.02 5.03
N LEU A 124 5.26 -11.37 5.34
CA LEU A 124 6.42 -11.18 4.45
C LEU A 124 7.13 -12.52 4.32
N SER A 125 7.16 -13.08 3.10
CA SER A 125 7.75 -14.39 2.79
C SER A 125 9.08 -14.27 2.07
#